data_AF-A0A838ST13-F1
#
_entry.id   AF-A0A838ST13-F1
#
_cell.length_a   1.000
_cell.length_b   1.000
_cell.length_c   1.000
_cell.angle_alpha   90.00
_cell.angle_beta   90.00
_cell.angle_gamma   90.00
#
_symmetry.space_group_name_H-M   'P 1'
#
loop_
_entity.id
_entity.type
_entity.pdbx_description
1 polymer ?
#
loop_
_entity_poly.entity_id
_entity_poly.type
_entity_poly.pdbx_seq_one_letter_code
_entity_poly.pdbx_strand_id
1 'polypeptide(L)'
;MAARPLDELTRSAHTTDGADQAGEAGEPDHAAAAAETAEAAEAARAALDALVAQHAGSEDRSRLRRRLDDWHARNHHDVLGDRQRRAFAHRHAWLGVDPADSDGTLRLEARLDAVGGATVRAALEPLARPSQADDPRSGGQRLADALVALADMALDHGDLPQTAVARPHVLLITTPDHLHGMAGADPSRLDGVGPVSPDTARQVCCDADLTPITIRNSQILDVGRTRRTPTTAQRKAVIARDRTCIRLRRPRQPLPHPPHHLVAPPRHHRPA
;
A
#
# COMPACT_ATOMS: atom_id res chain seq x y z
N MET A 1 -32.41 11.37 -12.82
CA MET A 1 -33.04 10.62 -11.71
C MET A 1 -32.81 11.43 -10.44
N ALA A 2 -33.89 11.69 -9.71
CA ALA A 2 -34.08 12.83 -8.83
C ALA A 2 -33.14 12.90 -7.60
N ALA A 3 -32.80 14.14 -7.22
CA ALA A 3 -32.13 14.48 -5.97
C ALA A 3 -33.02 14.10 -4.76
N ARG A 4 -32.42 13.46 -3.76
CA ARG A 4 -33.06 13.20 -2.47
C ARG A 4 -32.84 14.39 -1.51
N PRO A 5 -33.89 14.89 -0.82
CA PRO A 5 -33.78 15.98 0.13
C PRO A 5 -33.23 15.53 1.50
N LEU A 6 -32.80 16.52 2.27
CA LEU A 6 -31.86 16.46 3.40
C LEU A 6 -32.54 16.25 4.77
N ASP A 7 -33.66 15.52 4.84
CA ASP A 7 -34.51 15.42 6.06
C ASP A 7 -34.47 14.07 6.81
N GLU A 8 -33.56 13.15 6.48
CA GLU A 8 -33.52 11.79 7.08
C GLU A 8 -32.39 11.53 8.09
N LEU A 9 -31.88 12.55 8.79
CA LEU A 9 -30.79 12.38 9.79
C LEU A 9 -31.13 12.73 11.26
N THR A 10 -32.41 12.89 11.62
CA THR A 10 -32.82 13.23 13.01
C THR A 10 -33.62 12.16 13.74
N ARG A 11 -33.52 10.88 13.38
CA ARG A 11 -34.21 9.82 14.14
C ARG A 11 -33.43 8.51 14.19
N SER A 12 -32.61 8.37 15.23
CA SER A 12 -32.46 7.12 16.01
C SER A 12 -31.25 7.23 16.96
N ALA A 13 -31.50 7.55 18.23
CA ALA A 13 -30.67 7.11 19.37
C ALA A 13 -31.41 7.37 20.71
N HIS A 14 -32.63 6.84 20.83
CA HIS A 14 -33.25 6.60 22.13
C HIS A 14 -33.57 5.11 22.23
N THR A 15 -32.65 4.35 22.82
CA THR A 15 -32.94 3.09 23.50
C THR A 15 -31.91 2.91 24.61
N THR A 16 -32.26 3.36 25.81
CA THR A 16 -31.62 2.94 27.07
C THR A 16 -32.50 1.85 27.66
N ASP A 17 -31.98 0.62 27.74
CA ASP A 17 -32.56 -0.46 28.55
C ASP A 17 -31.50 -0.89 29.57
N GLY A 18 -31.86 -0.90 30.85
CA GLY A 18 -30.96 -1.16 31.97
C GLY A 18 -31.33 -0.37 33.22
N ALA A 19 -32.23 -0.94 34.02
CA ALA A 19 -32.85 -0.36 35.21
C ALA A 19 -31.95 -0.30 36.47
N ASP A 20 -32.31 0.68 37.32
CA ASP A 20 -32.28 0.72 38.80
C ASP A 20 -30.98 0.45 39.56
N GLN A 21 -30.42 1.51 40.18
CA GLN A 21 -30.45 1.67 41.65
C GLN A 21 -30.41 3.17 42.05
N ALA A 22 -31.23 3.50 43.05
CA ALA A 22 -31.50 4.84 43.55
C ALA A 22 -30.31 5.51 44.24
N GLY A 23 -30.18 6.82 44.00
CA GLY A 23 -29.39 7.77 44.78
C GLY A 23 -29.78 9.19 44.37
N GLU A 24 -30.36 9.96 45.28
CA GLU A 24 -30.74 11.36 45.11
C GLU A 24 -29.57 12.20 44.57
N ALA A 25 -29.69 12.68 43.33
CA ALA A 25 -28.91 13.78 42.80
C ALA A 25 -29.87 14.63 41.95
N GLY A 26 -29.95 15.93 42.26
CA GLY A 26 -30.87 16.86 41.62
C GLY A 26 -30.80 16.80 40.09
N GLU A 27 -31.96 16.76 39.46
CA GLU A 27 -32.12 16.90 38.01
C GLU A 27 -31.30 18.11 37.53
N PRO A 28 -30.24 17.92 36.73
CA PRO A 28 -29.56 19.05 36.12
C PRO A 28 -30.57 19.74 35.20
N ASP A 29 -30.66 21.06 35.31
CA ASP A 29 -31.57 21.90 34.52
C ASP A 29 -31.22 21.82 33.03
N HIS A 30 -31.76 20.80 32.36
CA HIS A 30 -31.54 20.51 30.95
C HIS A 30 -32.00 21.66 30.05
N ALA A 31 -32.93 22.50 30.51
CA ALA A 31 -33.40 23.66 29.77
C ALA A 31 -32.38 24.81 29.78
N ALA A 32 -31.75 25.07 30.93
CA ALA A 32 -30.66 26.04 31.03
C ALA A 32 -29.43 25.62 30.21
N ALA A 33 -29.04 24.34 30.27
CA ALA A 33 -27.96 23.80 29.45
C ALA A 33 -28.28 23.82 27.93
N ALA A 34 -29.53 23.58 27.55
CA ALA A 34 -29.99 23.71 26.16
C ALA A 34 -30.01 25.17 25.66
N ALA A 35 -30.34 26.13 26.54
CA ALA A 35 -30.30 27.56 26.21
C ALA A 35 -28.86 28.07 26.05
N GLU A 36 -27.95 27.70 26.96
CA GLU A 36 -26.52 28.05 26.88
C GLU A 36 -25.87 27.47 25.61
N THR A 37 -26.24 26.26 25.21
CA THR A 37 -25.73 25.66 23.95
C THR A 37 -26.31 26.33 22.70
N ALA A 38 -27.54 26.82 22.74
CA ALA A 38 -28.15 27.56 21.63
C ALA A 38 -27.52 28.94 21.42
N GLU A 39 -27.30 29.71 22.51
CA GLU A 39 -26.61 31.00 22.44
C GLU A 39 -25.16 30.86 21.97
N ALA A 40 -24.44 29.84 22.47
CA ALA A 40 -23.09 29.53 22.00
C ALA A 40 -23.06 29.15 20.51
N ALA A 41 -24.06 28.42 20.03
CA ALA A 41 -24.18 28.06 18.61
C ALA A 41 -24.46 29.28 17.71
N GLU A 42 -25.28 30.22 18.17
CA GLU A 42 -25.56 31.45 17.45
C GLU A 42 -24.32 32.37 17.40
N ALA A 43 -23.61 32.53 18.51
CA ALA A 43 -22.35 33.26 18.57
C ALA A 43 -21.28 32.64 17.65
N ALA A 44 -21.17 31.31 17.62
CA ALA A 44 -20.27 30.60 16.71
C ALA A 44 -20.63 30.85 15.24
N ARG A 45 -21.93 30.86 14.89
CA ARG A 45 -22.38 31.16 13.53
C ARG A 45 -22.08 32.59 13.12
N ALA A 46 -22.34 33.57 13.99
CA ALA A 46 -21.98 34.97 13.73
C ALA A 46 -20.47 35.15 13.54
N ALA A 47 -19.64 34.46 14.34
CA ALA A 47 -18.19 34.49 14.19
C ALA A 47 -17.70 33.85 12.88
N LEU A 48 -18.37 32.78 12.41
CA LEU A 48 -18.09 32.17 11.10
C LEU A 48 -18.45 33.12 9.96
N ASP A 49 -19.63 33.74 10.00
CA ASP A 49 -20.09 34.67 8.96
C ASP A 49 -19.16 35.88 8.85
N ALA A 50 -18.70 36.43 9.97
CA ALA A 50 -17.72 37.51 10.00
C ALA A 50 -16.38 37.09 9.34
N LEU A 51 -15.91 35.87 9.62
CA LEU A 51 -14.68 35.33 9.04
C LEU A 51 -14.80 35.13 7.53
N VAL A 52 -15.95 34.63 7.05
CA VAL A 52 -16.23 34.50 5.61
C VAL A 52 -16.28 35.87 4.95
N ALA A 53 -17.02 36.82 5.52
CA ALA A 53 -17.14 38.18 4.98
C ALA A 53 -15.78 38.89 4.87
N GLN A 54 -14.89 38.68 5.84
CA GLN A 54 -13.55 39.27 5.87
C GLN A 54 -12.62 38.74 4.78
N HIS A 55 -12.71 37.45 4.44
CA HIS A 55 -11.69 36.77 3.63
C HIS A 55 -12.17 36.31 2.25
N ALA A 56 -13.48 36.15 2.02
CA ALA A 56 -14.01 35.57 0.78
C ALA A 56 -13.73 36.41 -0.48
N GLY A 57 -13.61 37.73 -0.35
CA GLY A 57 -13.30 38.63 -1.47
C GLY A 57 -11.82 38.89 -1.70
N SER A 58 -10.94 38.49 -0.78
CA SER A 58 -9.51 38.88 -0.77
C SER A 58 -8.55 37.70 -0.84
N GLU A 59 -9.00 36.49 -0.53
CA GLU A 59 -8.21 35.28 -0.55
C GLU A 59 -8.62 34.33 -1.69
N ASP A 60 -7.65 33.59 -2.23
CA ASP A 60 -7.95 32.45 -3.11
C ASP A 60 -8.70 31.34 -2.33
N ARG A 61 -9.53 30.59 -3.05
CA ARG A 61 -10.37 29.49 -2.54
C ARG A 61 -9.61 28.52 -1.64
N SER A 62 -8.34 28.22 -1.96
CA SER A 62 -7.52 27.29 -1.17
C SER A 62 -7.12 27.82 0.20
N ARG A 63 -6.93 29.15 0.31
CA ARG A 63 -6.61 29.81 1.59
C ARG A 63 -7.86 29.98 2.44
N LEU A 64 -8.96 30.41 1.83
CA LEU A 64 -10.26 30.50 2.50
C LEU A 64 -10.68 29.15 3.07
N ARG A 65 -10.58 28.06 2.29
CA ARG A 65 -10.91 26.71 2.77
C ARG A 65 -10.09 26.29 3.98
N ARG A 66 -8.76 26.47 3.95
CA ARG A 66 -7.90 26.16 5.10
C ARG A 66 -8.29 26.96 6.34
N ARG A 67 -8.58 28.25 6.18
CA ARG A 67 -8.99 29.11 7.28
C ARG A 67 -10.32 28.65 7.91
N LEU A 68 -11.27 28.23 7.09
CA LEU A 68 -12.54 27.67 7.54
C LEU A 68 -12.34 26.33 8.26
N ASP A 69 -11.50 25.45 7.71
CA ASP A 69 -11.14 24.18 8.35
C ASP A 69 -10.49 24.42 9.73
N ASP A 70 -9.57 25.38 9.82
CA ASP A 70 -8.89 25.76 11.06
C ASP A 70 -9.85 26.40 12.08
N TRP A 71 -10.76 27.25 11.62
CA TRP A 71 -11.78 27.84 12.48
C TRP A 71 -12.72 26.76 13.02
N HIS A 72 -13.18 25.85 12.16
CA HIS A 72 -14.03 24.73 12.56
C HIS A 72 -13.30 23.81 13.55
N ALA A 73 -12.00 23.59 13.35
CA ALA A 73 -11.19 22.79 14.25
C ALA A 73 -11.06 23.39 15.65
N ARG A 74 -10.92 24.71 15.75
CA ARG A 74 -10.82 25.43 17.04
C ARG A 74 -12.13 25.47 17.82
N ASN A 75 -13.26 25.55 17.12
CA ASN A 75 -14.57 25.77 17.75
C ASN A 75 -15.38 24.47 17.95
N HIS A 76 -15.00 23.36 17.30
CA HIS A 76 -15.75 22.10 17.36
C HIS A 76 -14.86 20.90 17.63
N HIS A 77 -14.16 20.91 18.78
CA HIS A 77 -13.26 19.82 19.18
C HIS A 77 -13.95 18.46 19.32
N ASP A 78 -15.17 18.41 19.86
CA ASP A 78 -15.96 17.17 19.97
C ASP A 78 -16.30 16.59 18.60
N VAL A 79 -16.67 17.45 17.64
CA VAL A 79 -16.97 17.05 16.25
C VAL A 79 -15.72 16.52 15.55
N LEU A 80 -14.54 17.07 15.84
CA LEU A 80 -13.27 16.52 15.36
C LEU A 80 -12.96 15.16 15.98
N GLY A 81 -13.14 15.00 17.28
CA GLY A 81 -12.96 13.74 17.98
C GLY A 81 -13.87 12.65 17.41
N ASP A 82 -15.14 12.96 17.20
CA ASP A 82 -16.10 12.08 16.55
C ASP A 82 -15.73 11.75 15.11
N ARG A 83 -15.27 12.75 14.34
CA ARG A 83 -14.78 12.54 12.97
C ARG A 83 -13.61 11.58 12.95
N GLN A 84 -12.65 11.72 13.87
CA GLN A 84 -11.49 10.84 13.99
C GLN A 84 -11.90 9.42 14.40
N ARG A 85 -12.79 9.28 15.40
CA ARG A 85 -13.37 7.99 15.79
C ARG A 85 -14.06 7.29 14.63
N ARG A 86 -14.89 8.00 13.87
CA ARG A 86 -15.53 7.47 12.65
C ARG A 86 -14.49 7.09 11.59
N ALA A 87 -13.51 7.96 11.33
CA ALA A 87 -12.45 7.67 10.35
C ALA A 87 -11.67 6.40 10.72
N PHE A 88 -11.35 6.24 12.01
CA PHE A 88 -10.73 5.04 12.54
C PHE A 88 -11.65 3.82 12.38
N ALA A 89 -12.92 3.91 12.79
CA ALA A 89 -13.88 2.80 12.68
C ALA A 89 -14.13 2.33 11.24
N HIS A 90 -14.04 3.23 10.25
CA HIS A 90 -14.24 2.92 8.84
C HIS A 90 -12.95 2.62 8.07
N ARG A 91 -11.81 2.50 8.75
CA ARG A 91 -10.55 2.11 8.11
C ARG A 91 -10.69 0.73 7.49
N HIS A 92 -10.23 0.56 6.27
CA HIS A 92 -10.23 -0.72 5.59
C HIS A 92 -9.09 -0.77 4.59
N ALA A 93 -8.60 -1.96 4.30
CA ALA A 93 -7.67 -2.18 3.20
C ALA A 93 -8.13 -3.41 2.42
N TRP A 94 -8.00 -3.34 1.12
CA TRP A 94 -8.23 -4.44 0.19
C TRP A 94 -6.99 -4.60 -0.67
N LEU A 95 -6.58 -5.86 -0.84
CA LEU A 95 -5.44 -6.27 -1.63
C LEU A 95 -5.85 -7.49 -2.44
N GLY A 96 -5.78 -7.41 -3.75
CA GLY A 96 -6.15 -8.52 -4.61
C GLY A 96 -5.89 -8.24 -6.08
N VAL A 97 -6.01 -9.28 -6.89
CA VAL A 97 -6.04 -9.16 -8.34
C VAL A 97 -7.48 -8.91 -8.74
N ASP A 98 -7.71 -7.92 -9.61
CA ASP A 98 -9.03 -7.74 -10.19
C ASP A 98 -9.22 -8.79 -11.30
N PRO A 99 -10.21 -9.70 -11.21
CA PRO A 99 -10.45 -10.69 -12.26
C PRO A 99 -10.80 -10.07 -13.62
N ALA A 100 -11.24 -8.80 -13.64
CA ALA A 100 -11.52 -8.07 -14.87
C ALA A 100 -10.25 -7.52 -15.55
N ASP A 101 -9.15 -7.36 -14.80
CA ASP A 101 -7.88 -6.89 -15.33
C ASP A 101 -7.08 -8.07 -15.91
N SER A 102 -6.98 -8.09 -17.24
CA SER A 102 -6.28 -9.16 -17.96
C SER A 102 -4.75 -9.02 -17.96
N ASP A 103 -4.22 -7.93 -17.41
CA ASP A 103 -2.79 -7.65 -17.34
C ASP A 103 -2.09 -8.27 -16.12
N GLY A 104 -2.84 -8.95 -15.24
CA GLY A 104 -2.31 -9.62 -14.05
C GLY A 104 -1.86 -8.63 -12.98
N THR A 105 -2.41 -7.42 -12.97
CA THR A 105 -2.08 -6.41 -11.97
C THR A 105 -2.74 -6.70 -10.63
N LEU A 106 -1.98 -6.46 -9.56
CA LEU A 106 -2.49 -6.49 -8.20
C LEU A 106 -2.85 -5.08 -7.77
N ARG A 107 -4.08 -4.91 -7.29
CA ARG A 107 -4.64 -3.65 -6.85
C ARG A 107 -4.67 -3.61 -5.32
N LEU A 108 -4.19 -2.50 -4.78
CA LEU A 108 -4.26 -2.15 -3.36
C LEU A 108 -5.17 -0.94 -3.21
N GLU A 109 -6.20 -1.05 -2.38
CA GLU A 109 -7.03 0.06 -1.96
C GLU A 109 -7.00 0.17 -0.44
N ALA A 110 -6.74 1.36 0.09
CA ALA A 110 -6.67 1.57 1.54
C ALA A 110 -7.36 2.87 1.93
N ARG A 111 -8.26 2.77 2.92
CA ARG A 111 -8.81 3.89 3.66
C ARG A 111 -8.17 3.91 5.04
N LEU A 112 -7.38 4.94 5.28
CA LEU A 112 -6.64 5.15 6.52
C LEU A 112 -7.25 6.29 7.32
N ASP A 113 -7.11 6.23 8.64
CA ASP A 113 -7.36 7.38 9.50
C ASP A 113 -6.26 8.45 9.31
N ALA A 114 -6.41 9.61 9.96
CA ALA A 114 -5.49 10.73 9.77
C ALA A 114 -4.04 10.38 10.16
N VAL A 115 -3.86 9.63 11.26
CA VAL A 115 -2.52 9.24 11.74
C VAL A 115 -1.96 8.15 10.84
N GLY A 116 -2.75 7.12 10.53
CA GLY A 116 -2.34 6.06 9.60
C GLY A 116 -1.94 6.60 8.22
N GLY A 117 -2.73 7.51 7.66
CA GLY A 117 -2.45 8.15 6.37
C GLY A 117 -1.20 9.03 6.40
N ALA A 118 -0.98 9.79 7.48
CA ALA A 118 0.24 10.58 7.65
C ALA A 118 1.48 9.69 7.74
N THR A 119 1.41 8.58 8.48
CA THR A 119 2.49 7.61 8.63
C THR A 119 2.86 6.98 7.28
N VAL A 120 1.87 6.49 6.52
CA VAL A 120 2.12 5.88 5.19
C VAL A 120 2.71 6.91 4.23
N ARG A 121 2.20 8.14 4.21
CA ARG A 121 2.77 9.22 3.39
C ARG A 121 4.22 9.52 3.77
N ALA A 122 4.51 9.65 5.06
CA ALA A 122 5.87 9.92 5.54
C ALA A 122 6.87 8.83 5.12
N ALA A 123 6.43 7.56 5.06
CA ALA A 123 7.27 6.45 4.60
C ALA A 123 7.46 6.42 3.06
N LEU A 124 6.40 6.66 2.29
CA LEU A 124 6.43 6.52 0.82
C LEU A 124 6.94 7.76 0.09
N GLU A 125 6.62 8.97 0.56
CA GLU A 125 6.99 10.22 -0.13
C GLU A 125 8.49 10.38 -0.37
N PRO A 126 9.40 10.03 0.57
CA PRO A 126 10.84 10.08 0.33
C PRO A 126 11.30 9.14 -0.80
N LEU A 127 10.68 7.97 -0.90
CA LEU A 127 11.00 6.94 -1.91
C LEU A 127 10.39 7.26 -3.28
N ALA A 128 9.27 7.98 -3.32
CA ALA A 128 8.55 8.34 -4.55
C ALA A 128 9.10 9.62 -5.24
N ARG A 129 10.21 10.18 -4.75
CA ARG A 129 10.83 11.36 -5.35
C ARG A 129 11.39 11.04 -6.74
N PRO A 130 11.36 12.00 -7.69
CA PRO A 130 12.05 11.83 -8.97
C PRO A 130 13.52 11.46 -8.76
N SER A 131 14.00 10.43 -9.44
CA SER A 131 15.39 9.98 -9.32
C SER A 131 16.38 10.90 -10.04
N GLN A 132 15.88 11.71 -10.98
CA GLN A 132 16.61 12.68 -11.78
C GLN A 132 15.66 13.78 -12.28
N ALA A 133 16.23 14.88 -12.79
CA ALA A 133 15.45 16.03 -13.28
C ALA A 133 14.43 15.63 -14.36
N ASP A 134 14.82 14.74 -15.27
CA ASP A 134 13.99 14.25 -16.39
C ASP A 134 13.47 12.83 -16.14
N ASP A 135 13.06 12.51 -14.90
CA ASP A 135 12.46 11.20 -14.58
C ASP A 135 11.13 11.04 -15.35
N PRO A 136 11.04 10.10 -16.32
CA PRO A 136 9.87 9.99 -17.19
C PRO A 136 8.66 9.36 -16.49
N ARG A 137 8.84 8.80 -15.28
CA ARG A 137 7.76 8.14 -14.54
C ARG A 137 6.77 9.17 -14.00
N SER A 138 5.48 8.86 -14.03
CA SER A 138 4.45 9.68 -13.38
C SER A 138 4.57 9.62 -11.86
N GLY A 139 3.94 10.57 -11.15
CA GLY A 139 3.90 10.54 -9.69
C GLY A 139 3.26 9.26 -9.12
N GLY A 140 2.22 8.75 -9.79
CA GLY A 140 1.58 7.48 -9.42
C GLY A 140 2.49 6.27 -9.63
N GLN A 141 3.24 6.22 -10.75
CA GLN A 141 4.22 5.15 -11.00
C GLN A 141 5.33 5.15 -9.95
N ARG A 142 5.87 6.32 -9.59
CA ARG A 142 6.89 6.42 -8.52
C ARG A 142 6.34 6.04 -7.15
N LEU A 143 5.07 6.32 -6.87
CA LEU A 143 4.42 5.89 -5.63
C LEU A 143 4.24 4.37 -5.58
N ALA A 144 3.90 3.73 -6.71
CA ALA A 144 3.84 2.28 -6.82
C ALA A 144 5.24 1.65 -6.59
N ASP A 145 6.27 2.18 -7.26
CA ASP A 145 7.67 1.74 -7.05
C ASP A 145 8.10 1.90 -5.59
N ALA A 146 7.74 3.03 -4.95
CA ALA A 146 8.04 3.30 -3.55
C ALA A 146 7.38 2.30 -2.59
N LEU A 147 6.15 1.88 -2.87
CA LEU A 147 5.44 0.89 -2.07
C LEU A 147 6.15 -0.47 -2.12
N VAL A 148 6.55 -0.90 -3.32
CA VAL A 148 7.31 -2.15 -3.49
C VAL A 148 8.67 -2.05 -2.81
N ALA A 149 9.39 -0.94 -2.98
CA ALA A 149 10.67 -0.73 -2.33
C ALA A 149 10.59 -0.77 -0.79
N LEU A 150 9.53 -0.19 -0.21
CA LEU A 150 9.29 -0.24 1.23
C LEU A 150 9.01 -1.68 1.70
N ALA A 151 8.24 -2.45 0.93
CA ALA A 151 7.99 -3.86 1.22
C ALA A 151 9.28 -4.70 1.12
N ASP A 152 10.07 -4.50 0.06
CA ASP A 152 11.37 -5.17 -0.13
C ASP A 152 12.31 -4.89 1.03
N MET A 153 12.41 -3.64 1.49
CA MET A 153 13.18 -3.29 2.68
C MET A 153 12.73 -4.09 3.91
N ALA A 154 11.43 -4.15 4.18
CA ALA A 154 10.90 -4.89 5.33
C ALA A 154 11.15 -6.40 5.24
N LEU A 155 11.08 -6.96 4.02
CA LEU A 155 11.37 -8.37 3.74
C LEU A 155 12.86 -8.69 3.92
N ASP A 156 13.74 -7.82 3.44
CA ASP A 156 15.20 -8.00 3.49
C ASP A 156 15.75 -7.88 4.92
N HIS A 157 15.26 -6.90 5.67
CA HIS A 157 15.67 -6.64 7.06
C HIS A 157 15.11 -7.67 8.04
N GLY A 158 14.08 -8.42 7.65
CA GLY A 158 13.45 -9.41 8.52
C GLY A 158 12.64 -8.78 9.66
N ASP A 159 12.21 -7.54 9.47
CA ASP A 159 11.42 -6.77 10.43
C ASP A 159 9.95 -7.23 10.48
N LEU A 160 9.53 -8.05 9.51
CA LEU A 160 8.21 -8.66 9.49
C LEU A 160 8.16 -9.92 10.39
N PRO A 161 7.03 -10.16 11.09
CA PRO A 161 6.84 -11.39 11.86
C PRO A 161 7.14 -12.62 11.01
N GLN A 162 8.01 -13.49 11.51
CA GLN A 162 8.34 -14.74 10.83
C GLN A 162 7.14 -15.69 10.95
N THR A 163 6.57 -16.11 9.83
CA THR A 163 5.74 -17.31 9.80
C THR A 163 6.65 -18.53 9.97
N ALA A 164 6.17 -19.57 10.67
CA ALA A 164 6.96 -20.66 11.27
C ALA A 164 7.83 -21.52 10.32
N VAL A 165 7.95 -21.18 9.03
CA VAL A 165 8.59 -22.02 8.01
C VAL A 165 9.62 -21.27 7.16
N ALA A 166 9.56 -19.94 7.02
CA ALA A 166 10.57 -19.15 6.28
C ALA A 166 10.41 -17.63 6.49
N ARG A 167 11.41 -16.85 6.07
CA ARG A 167 11.23 -15.40 5.80
C ARG A 167 10.09 -15.23 4.79
N PRO A 168 9.22 -14.21 4.90
CA PRO A 168 8.18 -14.01 3.89
C PRO A 168 8.83 -13.85 2.51
N HIS A 169 8.42 -14.67 1.55
CA HIS A 169 8.95 -14.71 0.20
C HIS A 169 7.81 -14.94 -0.79
N VAL A 170 7.95 -14.42 -2.01
CA VAL A 170 6.97 -14.67 -3.07
C VAL A 170 7.29 -16.01 -3.75
N LEU A 171 6.27 -16.84 -3.98
CA LEU A 171 6.41 -18.13 -4.66
C LEU A 171 6.12 -17.97 -6.17
N LEU A 172 7.08 -18.35 -7.00
CA LEU A 172 6.91 -18.45 -8.45
C LEU A 172 7.03 -19.93 -8.87
N ILE A 173 6.00 -20.45 -9.52
CA ILE A 173 6.02 -21.77 -10.17
C ILE A 173 6.20 -21.55 -11.67
N THR A 174 7.21 -22.16 -12.27
CA THR A 174 7.57 -21.95 -13.68
C THR A 174 8.15 -23.21 -14.32
N THR A 175 8.14 -23.26 -15.65
CA THR A 175 8.76 -24.30 -16.46
C THR A 175 9.96 -23.75 -17.23
N PRO A 176 10.99 -24.56 -17.53
CA PRO A 176 12.09 -24.14 -18.39
C PRO A 176 11.59 -23.61 -19.73
N ASP A 177 10.61 -24.27 -20.35
CA ASP A 177 10.12 -23.89 -21.68
C ASP A 177 9.47 -22.50 -21.69
N HIS A 178 8.70 -22.17 -20.64
CA HIS A 178 8.14 -20.83 -20.51
C HIS A 178 9.22 -19.78 -20.23
N LEU A 179 10.24 -20.11 -19.42
CA LEU A 179 11.40 -19.23 -19.23
C LEU A 179 12.23 -19.03 -20.50
N HIS A 180 12.12 -19.90 -21.51
CA HIS A 180 12.73 -19.69 -22.83
C HIS A 180 11.80 -18.98 -23.83
N GLY A 181 10.55 -18.69 -23.44
CA GLY A 181 9.56 -18.07 -24.32
C GLY A 181 9.01 -19.02 -25.40
N MET A 182 9.04 -20.32 -25.15
CA MET A 182 8.50 -21.32 -26.09
C MET A 182 6.97 -21.21 -26.16
N ALA A 183 6.44 -21.11 -27.37
CA ALA A 183 4.98 -21.07 -27.59
C ALA A 183 4.33 -22.38 -27.13
N GLY A 184 3.21 -22.27 -26.41
CA GLY A 184 2.47 -23.43 -25.88
C GLY A 184 3.01 -24.00 -24.57
N ALA A 185 4.06 -23.42 -23.98
CA ALA A 185 4.55 -23.82 -22.67
C ALA A 185 3.59 -23.39 -21.54
N ASP A 186 3.51 -24.20 -20.48
CA ASP A 186 2.71 -23.85 -19.29
C ASP A 186 3.17 -22.52 -18.68
N PRO A 187 2.24 -21.59 -18.41
CA PRO A 187 2.59 -20.25 -17.95
C PRO A 187 3.27 -20.26 -16.59
N SER A 188 4.23 -19.37 -16.40
CA SER A 188 4.75 -19.09 -15.06
C SER A 188 3.66 -18.45 -14.21
N ARG A 189 3.51 -18.91 -12.97
CA ARG A 189 2.47 -18.43 -12.04
C ARG A 189 3.09 -17.91 -10.76
N LEU A 190 2.81 -16.66 -10.45
CA LEU A 190 3.18 -16.02 -9.19
C LEU A 190 2.04 -16.20 -8.20
N ASP A 191 2.33 -16.73 -7.02
CA ASP A 191 1.32 -17.03 -6.01
C ASP A 191 0.57 -15.76 -5.57
N GLY A 192 -0.76 -15.86 -5.47
CA GLY A 192 -1.65 -14.72 -5.19
C GLY A 192 -1.84 -13.69 -6.30
N VAL A 193 -1.06 -13.76 -7.40
CA VAL A 193 -1.15 -12.81 -8.53
C VAL A 193 -1.63 -13.46 -9.83
N GLY A 194 -1.19 -14.68 -10.12
CA GLY A 194 -1.59 -15.42 -11.33
C GLY A 194 -0.48 -15.51 -12.39
N PRO A 195 -0.82 -15.73 -13.67
CA PRO A 195 0.16 -15.96 -14.72
C PRO A 195 0.97 -14.70 -15.03
N VAL A 196 2.27 -14.85 -15.22
CA VAL A 196 3.20 -13.76 -15.56
C VAL A 196 3.98 -14.06 -16.83
N SER A 197 4.43 -13.01 -17.52
CA SER A 197 5.21 -13.14 -18.75
C SER A 197 6.54 -13.88 -18.53
N PRO A 198 7.14 -14.49 -19.59
CA PRO A 198 8.48 -15.04 -19.52
C PRO A 198 9.53 -14.05 -19.01
N ASP A 199 9.43 -12.77 -19.38
CA ASP A 199 10.35 -11.72 -18.92
C ASP A 199 10.20 -11.43 -17.43
N THR A 200 8.97 -11.28 -16.95
CA THR A 200 8.66 -11.09 -15.53
C THR A 200 9.13 -12.30 -14.70
N ALA A 201 8.84 -13.52 -15.18
CA ALA A 201 9.29 -14.75 -14.52
C ALA A 201 10.83 -14.82 -14.44
N ARG A 202 11.53 -14.48 -15.53
CA ARG A 202 13.00 -14.39 -15.52
C ARG A 202 13.50 -13.37 -14.52
N GLN A 203 12.86 -12.20 -14.43
CA GLN A 203 13.25 -11.16 -13.48
C GLN A 203 13.12 -11.63 -12.02
N VAL A 204 12.00 -12.25 -11.66
CA VAL A 204 11.77 -12.82 -10.32
C VAL A 204 12.81 -13.92 -10.01
N CYS A 205 13.08 -14.81 -10.97
CA CYS A 205 14.06 -15.88 -10.82
C CYS A 205 15.51 -15.39 -10.58
N CYS A 206 15.83 -14.13 -10.84
CA CYS A 206 17.21 -13.64 -10.74
C CYS A 206 17.74 -13.54 -9.32
N ASP A 207 16.87 -13.26 -8.37
CA ASP A 207 17.20 -13.07 -6.95
C ASP A 207 16.47 -14.09 -6.05
N ALA A 208 15.83 -15.10 -6.65
CA ALA A 208 15.10 -16.13 -5.95
C ALA A 208 16.04 -17.22 -5.37
N ASP A 209 15.59 -17.85 -4.29
CA ASP A 209 16.05 -19.17 -3.90
C ASP A 209 15.30 -20.20 -4.77
N LEU A 210 16.03 -21.00 -5.55
CA LEU A 210 15.47 -21.90 -6.55
C LEU A 210 15.48 -23.35 -6.05
N THR A 211 14.31 -23.98 -6.00
CA THR A 211 14.15 -25.42 -5.72
C THR A 211 13.70 -26.13 -6.99
N PRO A 212 14.59 -26.89 -7.66
CA PRO A 212 14.20 -27.60 -8.88
C PRO A 212 13.31 -28.79 -8.54
N ILE A 213 12.21 -28.94 -9.25
CA ILE A 213 11.30 -30.08 -9.12
C ILE A 213 11.23 -30.77 -10.48
N THR A 214 11.51 -32.07 -10.50
CA THR A 214 11.38 -32.90 -11.71
C THR A 214 10.05 -33.64 -11.67
N ILE A 215 9.24 -33.45 -12.70
CA ILE A 215 7.92 -34.09 -12.85
C ILE A 215 7.94 -34.96 -14.11
N ARG A 216 7.38 -36.17 -14.04
CA ARG A 216 7.14 -37.04 -15.19
C ARG A 216 5.80 -37.75 -15.03
N ASN A 217 5.00 -37.80 -16.08
CA ASN A 217 3.68 -38.43 -16.07
C ASN A 217 2.81 -37.95 -14.89
N SER A 218 2.82 -36.64 -14.61
CA SER A 218 2.11 -36.02 -13.48
C SER A 218 2.52 -36.52 -12.09
N GLN A 219 3.69 -37.15 -11.96
CA GLN A 219 4.27 -37.57 -10.69
C GLN A 219 5.55 -36.80 -10.39
N ILE A 220 5.71 -36.37 -9.14
CA ILE A 220 6.94 -35.75 -8.64
C ILE A 220 7.99 -36.85 -8.50
N LEU A 221 9.07 -36.74 -9.28
CA LEU A 221 10.17 -37.70 -9.28
C LEU A 221 11.33 -37.26 -8.38
N ASP A 222 11.59 -35.96 -8.33
CA ASP A 222 12.70 -35.38 -7.56
C ASP A 222 12.33 -33.97 -7.08
N VAL A 223 12.66 -33.69 -5.83
CA VAL A 223 12.66 -32.34 -5.27
C VAL A 223 14.11 -32.06 -4.87
N GLY A 224 14.80 -31.35 -5.74
CA GLY A 224 16.22 -31.07 -5.55
C GLY A 224 16.46 -30.07 -4.42
N ARG A 225 17.73 -29.83 -4.10
CA ARG A 225 18.11 -28.86 -3.07
C ARG A 225 17.84 -27.43 -3.53
N THR A 226 17.32 -26.62 -2.62
CA THR A 226 17.24 -25.17 -2.78
C THR A 226 18.63 -24.58 -2.98
N ARG A 227 18.79 -23.77 -4.02
CA ARG A 227 20.03 -23.04 -4.32
C ARG A 227 19.74 -21.55 -4.36
N ARG A 228 20.58 -20.78 -3.67
CA ARG A 228 20.54 -19.32 -3.70
C ARG A 228 21.21 -18.77 -4.94
N THR A 229 20.56 -17.79 -5.56
CA THR A 229 21.13 -16.90 -6.57
C THR A 229 22.27 -16.04 -5.97
N PRO A 230 23.08 -15.33 -6.79
CA PRO A 230 24.31 -14.69 -6.33
C PRO A 230 24.13 -13.83 -5.08
N THR A 231 25.02 -14.01 -4.11
CA THR A 231 25.00 -13.24 -2.87
C THR A 231 25.24 -11.75 -3.16
N THR A 232 24.82 -10.86 -2.25
CA THR A 232 25.05 -9.41 -2.38
C THR A 232 26.52 -9.07 -2.65
N ALA A 233 27.46 -9.80 -2.03
CA ALA A 233 28.90 -9.64 -2.29
C ALA A 233 29.29 -10.04 -3.72
N GLN A 234 28.76 -11.15 -4.23
CA GLN A 234 28.98 -11.58 -5.62
C GLN A 234 28.36 -10.58 -6.61
N ARG A 235 27.19 -10.01 -6.30
CA ARG A 235 26.60 -8.94 -7.13
C ARG A 235 27.46 -7.69 -7.15
N LYS A 236 27.95 -7.23 -5.99
CA LYS A 236 28.87 -6.08 -5.89
C LYS A 236 30.13 -6.31 -6.74
N ALA A 237 30.69 -7.52 -6.72
CA ALA A 237 31.83 -7.89 -7.55
C ALA A 237 31.51 -7.80 -9.06
N VAL A 238 30.37 -8.31 -9.49
CA VAL A 238 29.92 -8.22 -10.90
C VAL A 238 29.64 -6.78 -11.31
N ILE A 239 28.99 -5.98 -10.45
CA ILE A 239 28.71 -4.56 -10.68
C ILE A 239 30.01 -3.77 -10.87
N ALA A 240 31.01 -4.02 -10.02
CA ALA A 240 32.32 -3.38 -10.09
C ALA A 240 33.10 -3.78 -11.35
N ARG A 241 33.00 -5.05 -11.76
CA ARG A 241 33.69 -5.60 -12.93
C ARG A 241 33.08 -5.13 -14.24
N ASP A 242 31.77 -5.29 -14.40
CA ASP A 242 31.12 -5.21 -15.71
C ASP A 242 30.64 -3.79 -16.04
N ARG A 243 30.40 -2.95 -15.01
CA ARG A 243 30.01 -1.51 -15.04
C ARG A 243 28.76 -1.15 -15.87
N THR A 244 28.34 -2.00 -16.80
CA THR A 244 27.19 -1.91 -17.71
C THR A 244 26.57 -3.30 -17.89
N CYS A 245 25.30 -3.37 -18.33
CA CYS A 245 24.65 -4.64 -18.60
C CYS A 245 25.16 -5.23 -19.93
N ILE A 246 25.87 -6.37 -19.87
CA ILE A 246 26.50 -7.01 -21.04
C ILE A 246 25.47 -7.47 -22.08
N ARG A 247 24.26 -7.84 -21.65
CA ARG A 247 23.20 -8.40 -22.51
C ARG A 247 22.43 -7.37 -23.33
N LEU A 248 22.37 -6.10 -22.88
CA LEU A 248 21.58 -5.05 -23.53
C LEU A 248 22.41 -3.92 -24.16
N ARG A 249 23.73 -3.85 -23.91
CA ARG A 249 24.62 -2.75 -24.35
C ARG A 249 24.03 -1.35 -24.14
N ARG A 250 23.24 -1.17 -23.07
CA ARG A 250 22.61 0.11 -22.68
C ARG A 250 23.20 0.58 -21.35
N PRO A 251 23.28 1.91 -21.10
CA PRO A 251 23.53 2.43 -19.76
C PRO A 251 22.47 1.90 -18.79
N ARG A 252 22.87 1.58 -17.55
CA ARG A 252 21.96 1.05 -16.53
C ARG A 252 20.75 1.98 -16.39
N GLN A 253 19.54 1.43 -16.51
CA GLN A 253 18.35 2.14 -16.05
C GLN A 253 18.35 2.22 -14.51
N PRO A 254 17.67 3.19 -13.91
CA PRO A 254 17.71 3.43 -12.46
C PRO A 254 17.09 2.32 -11.59
N LEU A 255 16.54 1.25 -12.17
CA LEU A 255 16.11 0.06 -11.45
C LEU A 255 17.24 -0.99 -11.42
N PRO A 256 17.50 -1.65 -10.27
CA PRO A 256 18.56 -2.63 -10.14
C PRO A 256 18.17 -3.88 -10.93
N HIS A 257 18.63 -3.99 -12.17
CA HIS A 257 18.55 -5.25 -12.89
C HIS A 257 19.65 -6.19 -12.33
N PRO A 258 19.27 -7.34 -11.73
CA PRO A 258 20.20 -8.26 -11.09
C PRO A 258 21.15 -8.93 -12.09
N PRO A 259 22.37 -9.31 -11.66
CA PRO A 259 23.33 -9.97 -12.53
C PRO A 259 22.87 -11.39 -12.89
N HIS A 260 23.02 -11.77 -14.15
CA HIS A 260 22.76 -13.13 -14.63
C HIS A 260 24.08 -13.86 -14.93
N HIS A 261 24.11 -15.18 -14.69
CA HIS A 261 25.23 -16.01 -15.08
C HIS A 261 25.30 -16.17 -16.61
N LEU A 262 26.47 -15.91 -17.20
CA LEU A 262 26.75 -16.18 -18.61
C LEU A 262 26.96 -17.68 -18.91
N VAL A 263 27.19 -18.50 -17.87
CA VAL A 263 27.40 -19.94 -17.96
C VAL A 263 26.75 -20.58 -16.74
N ALA A 264 25.93 -21.63 -16.95
CA ALA A 264 25.36 -22.41 -15.86
C ALA A 264 26.46 -22.88 -14.90
N PRO A 265 26.25 -22.84 -13.57
CA PRO A 265 27.25 -23.36 -12.63
C PRO A 265 27.59 -24.81 -12.99
N PRO A 266 28.87 -25.20 -12.95
CA PRO A 266 29.29 -26.53 -13.40
C PRO A 266 28.48 -27.61 -12.67
N ARG A 267 27.90 -28.52 -13.43
CA ARG A 267 27.32 -29.75 -12.88
C ARG A 267 28.47 -30.56 -12.30
N HIS A 268 28.58 -30.60 -10.98
CA HIS A 268 29.41 -31.59 -10.32
C HIS A 268 28.77 -32.96 -10.56
N HIS A 269 29.15 -33.60 -11.67
CA HIS A 269 28.96 -35.03 -11.85
C HIS A 269 29.86 -35.73 -10.83
N ARG A 270 29.27 -36.36 -9.81
CA ARG A 270 29.97 -37.44 -9.11
C ARG A 270 30.02 -38.64 -10.07
N PRO A 271 31.21 -39.21 -10.35
CA PRO A 271 31.27 -40.50 -11.01
C PRO A 271 30.66 -41.58 -10.09
N ALA A 272 30.10 -42.59 -10.75
CA ALA A 272 29.21 -43.63 -10.22
C ALA A 272 29.72 -44.34 -8.96
#